data_AF-A0A814J138-F1
#
_entry.id   AF-A0A814J138-F1
#
_cell.length_a   1.000
_cell.length_b   1.000
_cell.length_c   1.000
_cell.angle_alpha   90.00
_cell.angle_beta   90.00
_cell.angle_gamma   90.00
#
_symmetry.space_group_name_H-M   'P 1'
#
loop_
_entity.id
_entity.type
_entity.pdbx_description
1 polymer ?
#
loop_
_entity_poly.entity_id
_entity_poly.type
_entity_poly.pdbx_seq_one_letter_code
_entity_poly.pdbx_strand_id
1 'polypeptide(L)'
;MQFVSAGRHGHGHGHGHGHGHGHHGHGGNSQCYQAQQFFNQWWPQSVLTSVFQTLCYRVGATQAWTTLQGLLGVPVTGTLDQATFQALLNNNNHALLAQQLLAGVTTP
;
A
#
# COMPACT_ATOMS: atom_id res chain seq x y z
N MET A 1 -64.55 38.04 16.28
CA MET A 1 -63.88 37.75 17.56
C MET A 1 -63.20 36.41 17.41
N GLN A 2 -61.88 36.40 17.24
CA GLN A 2 -61.08 35.17 17.19
C GLN A 2 -60.02 35.28 18.30
N PHE A 3 -60.13 34.39 19.27
CA PHE A 3 -59.06 34.05 20.20
C PHE A 3 -58.92 32.54 20.11
N VAL A 4 -57.77 32.03 19.65
CA VAL A 4 -56.75 31.46 20.53
C VAL A 4 -55.40 31.44 19.80
N SER A 5 -54.44 32.19 20.32
CA SER A 5 -53.01 32.04 20.03
C SER A 5 -52.48 30.83 20.77
N ALA A 6 -52.07 29.78 20.06
CA ALA A 6 -51.12 28.80 20.57
C ALA A 6 -50.47 28.05 19.40
N GLY A 7 -49.26 28.45 19.05
CA GLY A 7 -48.47 27.78 18.03
C GLY A 7 -47.09 28.39 17.95
N ARG A 8 -46.31 28.30 19.04
CA ARG A 8 -44.86 28.55 19.02
C ARG A 8 -44.27 27.69 17.89
N HIS A 9 -43.84 28.34 16.81
CA HIS A 9 -43.07 27.72 15.74
C HIS A 9 -41.67 27.41 16.31
N GLY A 10 -41.52 26.23 16.88
CA GLY A 10 -40.22 25.67 17.20
C GLY A 10 -39.59 25.14 15.91
N HIS A 11 -38.55 25.79 15.42
CA HIS A 11 -37.69 25.23 14.38
C HIS A 11 -36.23 25.30 14.83
N GLY A 12 -35.87 24.36 15.69
CA GLY A 12 -34.49 24.07 16.05
C GLY A 12 -34.22 22.61 15.74
N HIS A 13 -33.45 22.35 14.70
CA HIS A 13 -32.56 21.18 14.63
C HIS A 13 -31.49 21.45 13.57
N GLY A 14 -30.32 21.88 14.02
CA GLY A 14 -29.10 21.70 13.24
C GLY A 14 -28.83 20.21 13.12
N HIS A 15 -28.52 19.76 11.91
CA HIS A 15 -27.84 18.49 11.69
C HIS A 15 -26.84 18.69 10.56
N GLY A 16 -25.66 19.21 10.93
CA GLY A 16 -24.50 19.10 10.07
C GLY A 16 -24.06 17.64 10.05
N HIS A 17 -24.36 16.93 8.97
CA HIS A 17 -23.72 15.65 8.68
C HIS A 17 -22.45 15.93 7.87
N GLY A 18 -21.36 16.23 8.58
CA GLY A 18 -20.02 16.11 8.03
C GLY A 18 -19.74 14.63 7.81
N HIS A 19 -19.83 14.16 6.56
CA HIS A 19 -19.35 12.83 6.18
C HIS A 19 -17.85 12.93 5.87
N GLY A 20 -17.06 13.18 6.92
CA GLY A 20 -15.63 12.95 6.88
C GLY A 20 -15.38 11.46 6.96
N HIS A 21 -15.26 10.79 5.81
CA HIS A 21 -14.63 9.47 5.78
C HIS A 21 -13.11 9.65 5.90
N GLY A 22 -12.69 9.92 7.13
CA GLY A 22 -11.33 9.67 7.56
C GLY A 22 -11.12 8.16 7.61
N HIS A 23 -10.56 7.59 6.54
CA HIS A 23 -10.02 6.25 6.63
C HIS A 23 -8.69 6.30 7.39
N HIS A 24 -8.85 6.01 8.68
CA HIS A 24 -7.84 5.66 9.66
C HIS A 24 -6.72 4.76 9.09
N GLY A 25 -5.49 5.24 9.27
CA GLY A 25 -4.28 4.48 9.59
C GLY A 25 -4.16 3.05 9.07
N HIS A 26 -3.66 2.90 7.84
CA HIS A 26 -3.07 1.65 7.33
C HIS A 26 -1.74 1.99 6.63
N GLY A 27 -0.78 2.54 7.36
CA GLY A 27 0.52 2.95 6.79
C GLY A 27 1.28 1.81 6.11
N GLY A 28 1.24 0.59 6.67
CA GLY A 28 1.95 -0.57 6.11
C GLY A 28 1.21 -1.34 5.02
N ASN A 29 -0.08 -1.63 5.23
CA ASN A 29 -0.88 -2.43 4.29
C ASN A 29 -1.19 -1.69 2.99
N SER A 30 -1.35 -0.36 3.05
CA SER A 30 -1.55 0.44 1.84
C SER A 30 -0.30 0.47 0.96
N GLN A 31 0.89 0.50 1.55
CA GLN A 31 2.16 0.45 0.83
C GLN A 31 2.39 -0.91 0.18
N CYS A 32 2.06 -2.01 0.87
CA CYS A 32 2.12 -3.35 0.26
C CYS A 32 1.16 -3.52 -0.90
N TYR A 33 -0.06 -2.97 -0.77
CA TYR A 33 -1.03 -2.97 -1.86
C TYR A 33 -0.57 -2.12 -3.05
N GLN A 34 0.00 -0.93 -2.80
CA GLN A 34 0.57 -0.09 -3.85
C GLN A 34 1.74 -0.78 -4.56
N ALA A 35 2.63 -1.44 -3.83
CA ALA A 35 3.72 -2.21 -4.40
C ALA A 35 3.21 -3.38 -5.26
N GLN A 36 2.18 -4.09 -4.80
CA GLN A 36 1.53 -5.15 -5.58
C GLN A 36 0.95 -4.61 -6.90
N GLN A 37 0.26 -3.46 -6.85
CA GLN A 37 -0.29 -2.84 -8.04
C GLN A 37 0.79 -2.41 -9.02
N PHE A 38 1.89 -1.87 -8.53
CA PHE A 38 3.07 -1.57 -9.34
C PHE A 38 3.58 -2.83 -10.05
N PHE A 39 3.85 -3.92 -9.32
CA PHE A 39 4.33 -5.16 -9.94
C PHE A 39 3.35 -5.75 -10.95
N ASN A 40 2.04 -5.68 -10.69
CA ASN A 40 1.01 -6.14 -11.62
C ASN A 40 0.97 -5.35 -12.94
N GLN A 41 1.29 -4.05 -12.91
CA GLN A 41 1.31 -3.21 -14.11
C GLN A 41 2.46 -3.57 -15.06
N TRP A 42 3.64 -3.83 -14.51
CA TRP A 42 4.86 -4.06 -15.30
C TRP A 42 5.13 -5.55 -15.57
N TRP A 43 4.79 -6.42 -14.63
CA TRP A 43 5.01 -7.87 -14.69
C TRP A 43 3.77 -8.64 -14.20
N PRO A 44 2.67 -8.58 -14.97
CA PRO A 44 1.43 -9.24 -14.60
C PRO A 44 1.66 -10.75 -14.40
N GLN A 45 1.12 -11.28 -13.29
CA GLN A 45 1.22 -12.70 -12.92
C GLN A 45 2.64 -13.26 -12.79
N SER A 46 3.64 -12.40 -12.53
CA SER A 46 4.98 -12.89 -12.23
C SER A 46 5.05 -13.54 -10.84
N VAL A 47 5.88 -14.57 -10.71
CA VAL A 47 6.19 -15.17 -9.40
C VAL A 47 6.81 -14.16 -8.44
N LEU A 48 7.55 -13.17 -8.96
CA LEU A 48 8.13 -12.08 -8.19
C LEU A 48 7.04 -11.25 -7.49
N THR A 49 5.94 -10.97 -8.18
CA THR A 49 4.80 -10.23 -7.61
C THR A 49 4.25 -10.93 -6.37
N SER A 50 3.97 -12.24 -6.45
CA SER A 50 3.41 -13.02 -5.34
C SER A 50 4.40 -13.17 -4.17
N VAL A 51 5.68 -13.39 -4.46
CA VAL A 51 6.71 -13.51 -3.42
C VAL A 51 6.95 -12.17 -2.73
N PHE A 52 7.09 -11.08 -3.48
CA PHE A 52 7.27 -9.75 -2.92
C PHE A 52 6.07 -9.36 -2.05
N GLN A 53 4.84 -9.62 -2.52
CA GLN A 53 3.63 -9.37 -1.74
C GLN A 53 3.65 -10.14 -0.41
N THR A 54 4.01 -11.42 -0.43
CA THR A 54 4.11 -12.25 0.77
C THR A 54 5.16 -11.71 1.73
N LEU A 55 6.34 -11.33 1.24
CA LEU A 55 7.37 -10.69 2.05
C LEU A 55 6.86 -9.37 2.64
N CYS A 56 6.25 -8.52 1.83
CA CYS A 56 5.72 -7.23 2.26
C CYS A 56 4.72 -7.36 3.42
N TYR A 57 3.81 -8.34 3.37
CA TYR A 57 2.88 -8.58 4.47
C TYR A 57 3.55 -9.15 5.73
N ARG A 58 4.68 -9.83 5.60
CA ARG A 58 5.43 -10.40 6.74
C ARG A 58 6.29 -9.37 7.45
N VAL A 59 7.03 -8.56 6.70
CA VAL A 59 8.08 -7.68 7.24
C VAL A 59 7.79 -6.19 7.06
N GLY A 60 6.72 -5.85 6.35
CA GLY A 60 6.38 -4.48 5.94
C GLY A 60 7.03 -4.07 4.62
N ALA A 61 6.47 -3.05 3.97
CA ALA A 61 6.91 -2.58 2.67
C ALA A 61 8.37 -2.11 2.66
N THR A 62 8.79 -1.36 3.68
CA THR A 62 10.16 -0.84 3.75
C THR A 62 11.20 -1.94 3.78
N GLN A 63 11.02 -2.95 4.64
CA GLN A 63 11.96 -4.08 4.69
C GLN A 63 11.90 -4.91 3.41
N ALA A 64 10.72 -5.13 2.82
CA ALA A 64 10.60 -5.84 1.55
C ALA A 64 11.37 -5.15 0.41
N TRP A 65 11.26 -3.82 0.31
CA TRP A 65 12.05 -3.02 -0.64
C TRP A 65 13.54 -3.07 -0.34
N THR A 66 13.95 -2.95 0.93
CA THR A 66 15.35 -3.07 1.33
C THR A 66 15.96 -4.41 0.92
N THR A 67 15.26 -5.52 1.16
CA THR A 67 15.74 -6.85 0.75
C THR A 67 15.88 -6.94 -0.77
N LEU A 68 14.87 -6.46 -1.51
CA LEU A 68 14.91 -6.46 -2.98
C LEU A 68 16.06 -5.60 -3.53
N GLN A 69 16.29 -4.42 -2.95
CA GLN A 69 17.37 -3.51 -3.35
C GLN A 69 18.75 -4.14 -3.11
N GLY A 70 18.92 -4.83 -1.98
CA GLY A 70 20.14 -5.59 -1.70
C GLY A 70 20.40 -6.68 -2.74
N LEU A 71 19.36 -7.40 -3.19
CA LEU A 71 19.48 -8.42 -4.24
C LEU A 71 19.78 -7.83 -5.62
N LEU A 72 19.22 -6.66 -5.92
CA LEU A 72 19.46 -5.94 -7.17
C LEU A 72 20.81 -5.20 -7.18
N GLY A 73 21.50 -5.12 -6.05
CA GLY A 73 22.77 -4.38 -5.92
C GLY A 73 22.62 -2.87 -6.09
N VAL A 74 21.44 -2.32 -5.81
CA VAL A 74 21.15 -0.89 -5.89
C VAL A 74 21.20 -0.25 -4.50
N PRO A 75 21.36 1.09 -4.39
CA PRO A 75 21.29 1.78 -3.10
C PRO A 75 20.00 1.46 -2.34
N VAL A 76 20.14 1.16 -1.05
CA VAL A 76 19.01 0.82 -0.17
C VAL A 76 18.33 2.10 0.30
N THR A 77 17.09 2.32 -0.15
CA THR A 77 16.23 3.44 0.24
C THR A 77 14.97 2.98 0.98
N GLY A 78 14.63 1.68 0.89
CA GLY A 78 13.43 1.12 1.52
C GLY A 78 12.12 1.53 0.83
N THR A 79 12.20 2.09 -0.37
CA THR A 79 11.05 2.48 -1.19
C THR A 79 11.35 2.23 -2.67
N LEU A 80 10.32 2.16 -3.51
CA LEU A 80 10.53 2.16 -4.96
C LEU A 80 11.11 3.52 -5.41
N ASP A 81 12.32 3.50 -5.94
CA ASP A 81 12.97 4.66 -6.57
C ASP A 81 13.37 4.35 -8.03
N GLN A 82 13.87 5.36 -8.74
CA GLN A 82 14.25 5.22 -10.15
C GLN A 82 15.34 4.14 -10.36
N ALA A 83 16.31 4.03 -9.44
CA ALA A 83 17.38 3.05 -9.54
C ALA A 83 16.86 1.63 -9.38
N THR A 84 16.02 1.39 -8.39
CA THR A 84 15.33 0.11 -8.15
C THR A 84 14.47 -0.26 -9.35
N PHE A 85 13.73 0.70 -9.89
CA PHE A 85 12.88 0.46 -11.05
C PHE A 85 13.69 0.07 -12.29
N GLN A 86 14.76 0.82 -12.60
CA GLN A 86 15.62 0.51 -13.74
C GLN A 86 16.32 -0.85 -13.59
N ALA A 87 16.75 -1.21 -12.38
CA ALA A 87 17.35 -2.50 -12.11
C ALA A 87 16.35 -3.66 -12.30
N LEU A 88 15.07 -3.48 -11.92
CA LEU A 88 14.02 -4.46 -12.17
C LEU A 88 13.74 -4.63 -13.68
N LEU A 89 13.73 -3.54 -14.45
CA LEU A 89 13.58 -3.58 -15.91
C LEU A 89 14.74 -4.30 -16.60
N ASN A 90 15.97 -4.08 -16.11
CA ASN A 90 17.16 -4.70 -16.68
C ASN A 90 17.33 -6.16 -16.24
N ASN A 91 16.62 -6.60 -15.19
CA ASN A 91 16.64 -7.98 -14.74
C ASN A 91 15.63 -8.80 -15.55
N ASN A 92 16.12 -9.64 -16.46
CA ASN A 92 15.26 -10.51 -17.28
C ASN A 92 14.91 -11.85 -16.60
N ASN A 93 15.38 -12.10 -15.37
CA ASN A 93 15.19 -13.37 -14.67
C ASN A 93 14.46 -13.18 -13.33
N HIS A 94 13.21 -12.75 -13.43
CA HIS A 94 12.34 -12.48 -12.29
C HIS A 94 12.05 -13.72 -11.43
N ALA A 95 12.14 -14.91 -12.02
CA ALA A 95 11.99 -16.17 -11.29
C ALA A 95 13.16 -16.41 -10.32
N LEU A 96 14.40 -16.17 -10.78
CA LEU A 96 15.58 -16.28 -9.91
C LEU A 96 15.55 -15.23 -8.80
N LEU A 97 15.18 -14.00 -9.13
CA LEU A 97 15.06 -12.92 -8.14
C LEU A 97 14.00 -13.24 -7.08
N ALA A 98 12.87 -13.83 -7.47
CA ALA A 98 11.84 -14.28 -6.54
C ALA A 98 12.34 -15.40 -5.61
N GLN A 99 13.13 -16.36 -6.12
CA GLN A 99 13.72 -17.42 -5.29
C GLN A 99 14.69 -16.85 -4.25
N GLN A 100 15.54 -15.90 -4.65
CA GLN A 100 16.47 -15.22 -3.75
C GLN A 100 15.73 -14.39 -2.69
N LEU A 101 14.67 -13.69 -3.10
CA LEU A 101 13.82 -12.92 -2.21
C LEU A 101 13.16 -13.83 -1.17
N LEU A 102 12.66 -15.00 -1.60
CA LEU A 102 12.07 -16.01 -0.71
C LEU A 102 13.10 -16.58 0.28
N ALA A 103 14.32 -16.87 -0.18
CA ALA A 103 15.40 -17.36 0.68
C ALA A 103 15.82 -16.33 1.74
N GLY A 104 15.88 -15.05 1.38
CA GLY A 104 16.18 -13.95 2.31
C GLY A 104 15.14 -13.74 3.42
N VAL A 105 13.90 -14.25 3.25
CA VAL A 105 12.85 -14.20 4.28
C VAL A 105 13.07 -15.24 5.39
N THR A 106 13.89 -16.27 5.14
CA THR A 106 14.00 -17.45 6.02
C THR A 106 15.15 -17.37 7.03
N THR A 107 15.98 -16.34 6.97
CA THR A 107 17.04 -16.10 7.97
C THR A 107 16.51 -15.19 9.09
N PRO A 108 16.37 -15.70 10.33
CA PRO A 108 15.87 -14.94 11.48
C PRO A 108 16.83 -13.84 11.96
#